data_AF-A0A183IUN8-F1
#
_entry.id   AF-A0A183IUN8-F1
#
_cell.length_a   1.000
_cell.length_b   1.000
_cell.length_c   1.000
_cell.angle_alpha   90.00
_cell.angle_beta   90.00
_cell.angle_gamma   90.00
#
_symmetry.space_group_name_H-M   'P 1'
#
loop_
_entity.id
_entity.type
_entity.pdbx_description
1 polymer ?
#
loop_
_entity_poly.entity_id
_entity_poly.type
_entity_poly.pdbx_seq_one_letter_code
_entity_poly.pdbx_strand_id
1 'polypeptide(L)'
;LSSFLAEEHYLRWSYTSILVSDIRQQFGDQLKCLEGRNEASCSVLLELQDFFRRRAEIETEYAKNLEKLNRLFLVRHKMEKVKYVSTRESWPLFSTYNLWKILLNETKTESKNRFVCADLYANHLAPKLSNQVEEMQRITKRVGFCFQ
;
A
#
# COMPACT_ATOMS: atom_id res chain seq x y z
N LEU A 1 17.80 -25.58 -65.79
CA LEU A 1 18.40 -26.19 -64.58
C LEU A 1 18.96 -25.13 -63.63
N SER A 2 19.91 -24.28 -64.04
CA SER A 2 20.44 -23.21 -63.16
C SER A 2 19.40 -22.14 -62.78
N SER A 3 18.53 -21.73 -63.71
CA SER A 3 17.46 -20.76 -63.45
C SER A 3 16.38 -21.29 -62.50
N PHE A 4 16.01 -22.56 -62.66
CA PHE A 4 15.02 -23.24 -61.83
C PHE A 4 15.49 -23.39 -60.38
N LEU A 5 16.76 -23.75 -60.17
CA LEU A 5 17.36 -23.79 -58.83
C LEU A 5 17.41 -22.40 -58.19
N ALA A 6 17.72 -21.35 -58.97
CA ALA A 6 17.70 -19.98 -58.46
C ALA A 6 16.30 -19.53 -58.01
N GLU A 7 15.26 -19.96 -58.72
CA GLU A 7 13.86 -19.67 -58.41
C GLU A 7 13.39 -20.39 -57.13
N GLU A 8 13.72 -21.67 -56.95
CA GLU A 8 13.44 -22.38 -55.68
C GLU A 8 14.18 -21.77 -54.48
N HIS A 9 15.45 -21.40 -54.67
CA HIS A 9 16.22 -20.72 -53.62
C HIS A 9 15.62 -19.36 -53.26
N TYR A 10 15.16 -18.59 -54.25
CA TYR A 10 14.49 -17.31 -54.04
C TYR A 10 13.16 -17.49 -53.30
N LEU A 11 12.33 -18.45 -53.71
CA LEU A 11 11.06 -18.76 -53.03
C LEU A 11 11.27 -19.21 -51.59
N ARG A 12 12.26 -20.07 -51.35
CA ARG A 12 12.62 -20.51 -49.99
C ARG A 12 13.13 -19.36 -49.15
N TRP A 13 14.00 -18.51 -49.70
CA TRP A 13 14.50 -17.32 -49.00
C TRP A 13 13.37 -16.35 -48.67
N SER A 14 12.49 -16.04 -49.64
CA SER A 14 11.31 -15.20 -49.47
C SER A 14 10.39 -15.73 -48.37
N TYR A 15 10.08 -17.03 -48.39
CA TYR A 15 9.22 -17.65 -47.37
C TYR A 15 9.85 -17.58 -45.97
N THR A 16 11.14 -17.87 -45.85
CA THR A 16 11.85 -17.76 -44.57
C THR A 16 11.92 -16.32 -44.07
N SER A 17 12.12 -15.35 -44.98
CA SER A 17 12.14 -13.92 -44.64
C SER A 17 10.78 -13.45 -44.13
N ILE A 18 9.68 -13.86 -44.79
CA ILE A 18 8.32 -13.54 -44.37
C ILE A 18 8.02 -14.16 -43.00
N LEU A 19 8.31 -15.45 -42.81
CA LEU A 19 8.10 -16.14 -41.53
C LEU A 19 8.85 -15.47 -40.37
N VAL A 20 10.11 -15.07 -40.59
CA VAL A 20 10.91 -14.36 -39.60
C VAL A 20 10.32 -12.98 -39.29
N SER A 21 9.81 -12.27 -40.29
CA SER A 21 9.11 -10.99 -40.10
C SER A 21 7.84 -11.14 -39.27
N ASP A 22 7.01 -12.15 -39.58
CA ASP A 22 5.75 -12.41 -38.87
C ASP A 22 6.00 -12.76 -37.39
N ILE A 23 7.00 -13.60 -37.11
CA ILE A 23 7.36 -13.96 -35.73
C ILE A 23 7.86 -12.73 -34.96
N ARG A 24 8.69 -11.86 -35.57
CA ARG A 24 9.13 -10.61 -34.94
C ARG A 24 7.95 -9.70 -34.63
N GLN A 25 7.00 -9.58 -35.55
CA GLN A 25 5.79 -8.78 -35.35
C GLN A 25 4.97 -9.32 -34.18
N GLN A 26 4.76 -10.64 -34.10
CA GLN A 26 4.04 -11.28 -32.99
C GLN A 26 4.72 -11.02 -31.64
N PHE A 27 6.05 -11.13 -31.54
CA PHE A 27 6.77 -10.81 -30.30
C PHE A 27 6.67 -9.33 -29.95
N GLY A 28 6.73 -8.44 -30.94
CA GLY A 28 6.54 -7.00 -30.72
C GLY A 28 5.16 -6.66 -30.16
N ASP A 29 4.11 -7.30 -30.67
CA ASP A 29 2.73 -7.07 -30.20
C ASP A 29 2.49 -7.70 -28.82
N GLN A 30 3.09 -8.86 -28.55
CA GLN A 30 3.10 -9.46 -27.20
C GLN A 30 3.81 -8.57 -26.18
N LEU A 31 4.95 -7.98 -26.55
CA LEU A 31 5.68 -7.06 -25.69
C LEU A 31 4.83 -5.83 -25.34
N LYS A 32 4.20 -5.18 -26.33
CA LYS A 32 3.30 -4.04 -26.10
C LYS A 32 2.13 -4.40 -25.17
N CYS A 33 1.56 -5.59 -25.34
CA CYS A 33 0.48 -6.06 -24.46
C CYS A 33 0.96 -6.23 -23.01
N LEU A 34 2.16 -6.77 -22.82
CA LEU A 34 2.78 -6.90 -21.49
C LEU A 34 3.12 -5.53 -20.88
N GLU A 35 3.64 -4.58 -21.66
CA GLU A 35 3.90 -3.21 -21.23
C GLU A 35 2.61 -2.53 -20.74
N GLY A 36 1.54 -2.57 -21.53
CA GLY A 36 0.25 -1.98 -21.15
C GLY A 36 -0.34 -2.63 -19.89
N ARG A 37 -0.23 -3.95 -19.73
CA ARG A 37 -0.64 -4.64 -18.50
C ARG A 37 0.18 -4.20 -17.29
N ASN A 38 1.49 -4.01 -17.47
CA ASN A 38 2.38 -3.57 -16.41
C ASN A 38 2.09 -2.13 -15.99
N GLU A 39 1.83 -1.24 -16.95
CA GLU A 39 1.43 0.16 -16.69
C GLU A 39 0.12 0.22 -15.88
N ALA A 40 -0.90 -0.54 -16.30
CA ALA A 40 -2.16 -0.62 -15.56
C ALA A 40 -1.96 -1.12 -14.12
N SER A 41 -1.13 -2.16 -13.94
CA SER A 41 -0.77 -2.67 -12.61
C SER A 41 -0.05 -1.61 -11.77
N CYS A 42 0.92 -0.88 -12.34
CA CYS A 42 1.62 0.20 -11.65
C CYS A 42 0.66 1.32 -11.22
N SER A 43 -0.31 1.68 -12.07
CA SER A 43 -1.32 2.69 -11.72
C SER A 43 -2.10 2.30 -10.47
N VAL A 44 -2.62 1.07 -10.42
CA VAL A 44 -3.38 0.58 -9.26
C VAL A 44 -2.51 0.53 -7.99
N LEU A 45 -1.24 0.13 -8.11
CA LEU A 45 -0.31 0.12 -6.99
C LEU A 45 -0.05 1.52 -6.42
N LEU A 46 0.07 2.54 -7.29
CA LEU A 46 0.22 3.94 -6.88
C LEU A 46 -1.04 4.47 -6.19
N GLU A 47 -2.23 4.14 -6.70
CA GLU A 47 -3.50 4.47 -6.05
C GLU A 47 -3.60 3.85 -4.66
N LEU A 48 -3.22 2.57 -4.53
CA LEU A 48 -3.17 1.88 -3.23
C LEU A 48 -2.15 2.50 -2.27
N GLN A 49 -0.99 2.91 -2.77
CA GLN A 49 0.02 3.59 -1.97
C GLN A 49 -0.55 4.90 -1.38
N ASP A 50 -1.17 5.71 -2.21
CA ASP A 50 -1.78 6.98 -1.82
C ASP A 50 -2.95 6.76 -0.85
N PHE A 51 -3.76 5.73 -1.07
CA PHE A 51 -4.79 5.30 -0.14
C PHE A 51 -4.21 5.00 1.25
N PHE A 52 -3.14 4.21 1.35
CA PHE A 52 -2.54 3.89 2.66
C PHE A 52 -1.91 5.11 3.33
N ARG A 53 -1.34 6.05 2.56
CA ARG A 53 -0.84 7.33 3.12
C ARG A 53 -1.96 8.14 3.75
N ARG A 54 -3.07 8.36 3.02
CA ARG A 54 -4.24 9.07 3.57
C ARG A 54 -4.86 8.31 4.75
N ARG A 55 -4.91 6.98 4.68
CA ARG A 55 -5.40 6.14 5.77
C ARG A 55 -4.56 6.29 7.03
N ALA A 56 -3.23 6.38 6.90
CA ALA A 56 -2.31 6.60 8.02
C ALA A 56 -2.55 7.95 8.71
N GLU A 57 -2.78 9.01 7.92
CA GLU A 57 -3.10 10.35 8.45
C GLU A 57 -4.41 10.34 9.25
N ILE A 58 -5.44 9.69 8.72
CA ILE A 58 -6.74 9.54 9.41
C ILE A 58 -6.59 8.76 10.72
N GLU A 59 -5.89 7.63 10.71
CA GLU A 59 -5.67 6.82 11.92
C GLU A 59 -4.84 7.60 12.97
N THR A 60 -3.84 8.37 12.53
CA THR A 60 -3.06 9.25 13.41
C THR A 60 -3.93 10.31 14.07
N GLU A 61 -4.80 10.97 13.31
CA GLU A 61 -5.69 12.00 13.84
C GLU A 61 -6.73 11.40 14.79
N TYR A 62 -7.26 10.21 14.46
CA TYR A 62 -8.16 9.50 15.36
C TYR A 62 -7.47 9.11 16.67
N ALA A 63 -6.24 8.59 16.59
CA ALA A 63 -5.41 8.28 17.75
C ALA A 63 -5.21 9.50 18.69
N LYS A 64 -4.88 10.67 18.12
CA LYS A 64 -4.72 11.93 18.85
C LYS A 64 -6.02 12.37 19.53
N ASN A 65 -7.15 12.25 18.86
CA ASN A 65 -8.45 12.61 19.42
C ASN A 65 -8.83 11.71 20.62
N LEU A 66 -8.54 10.41 20.54
CA LEU A 66 -8.70 9.48 21.67
C LEU A 66 -7.76 9.82 22.84
N GLU A 67 -6.50 10.18 22.57
CA GLU A 67 -5.56 10.60 23.61
C GLU A 67 -6.01 11.89 24.32
N LYS A 68 -6.51 12.86 23.54
CA LYS A 68 -7.09 14.10 24.04
C LYS A 68 -8.31 13.83 24.92
N LEU A 69 -9.22 12.97 24.48
CA LEU A 69 -10.40 12.55 25.25
C LEU A 69 -9.99 11.92 26.59
N ASN A 70 -9.08 10.95 26.56
CA ASN A 70 -8.58 10.29 27.76
C ASN A 70 -7.91 11.30 28.72
N ARG A 71 -7.08 12.22 28.21
CA ARG A 71 -6.43 13.26 29.03
C ARG A 71 -7.45 14.21 29.67
N LEU A 72 -8.48 14.62 28.95
CA LEU A 72 -9.53 15.52 29.45
C LEU A 72 -10.24 14.92 30.68
N PHE A 73 -10.66 13.66 30.58
CA PHE A 73 -11.32 12.98 31.71
C PHE A 73 -10.37 12.74 32.89
N LEU A 74 -9.10 12.44 32.64
CA LEU A 74 -8.10 12.32 33.71
C LEU A 74 -7.85 13.64 34.44
N VAL A 75 -7.80 14.77 33.73
CA VAL A 75 -7.65 16.11 34.33
C VAL A 75 -8.88 16.45 35.18
N ARG A 76 -10.09 16.27 34.63
CA ARG A 76 -11.34 16.49 35.36
C ARG A 76 -11.41 15.66 36.64
N HIS A 77 -11.04 14.39 36.56
CA HIS A 77 -11.01 13.48 37.69
C HIS A 77 -10.01 13.88 38.79
N LYS A 78 -8.87 14.46 38.40
CA LYS A 78 -7.88 15.04 39.33
C LYS A 78 -8.42 16.31 40.00
N MET A 79 -9.12 17.18 39.27
CA MET A 79 -9.73 18.39 39.84
C MET A 79 -10.81 18.05 40.87
N GLU A 80 -11.66 17.05 40.60
CA GLU A 80 -12.66 16.58 41.55
C GLU A 80 -12.03 15.94 42.81
N LYS A 81 -10.86 15.29 42.67
CA LYS A 81 -10.08 14.77 43.82
C LYS A 81 -9.68 15.84 44.82
N VAL A 82 -9.33 17.03 44.33
CA VAL A 82 -8.96 18.18 45.18
C VAL A 82 -10.18 18.75 45.91
N LYS A 83 -11.36 18.72 45.26
CA LYS A 83 -12.58 19.33 45.78
C LYS A 83 -13.28 18.50 46.88
N TYR A 84 -13.19 17.17 46.84
CA TYR A 84 -13.96 16.28 47.72
C TYR A 84 -13.10 15.22 48.42
N VAL A 85 -12.11 15.63 49.21
CA VAL A 85 -11.09 14.74 49.79
C VAL A 85 -11.70 13.59 50.62
N SER A 86 -12.66 13.86 51.51
CA SER A 86 -13.24 12.86 52.42
C SER A 86 -14.12 11.81 51.74
N THR A 87 -14.92 12.19 50.74
CA THR A 87 -15.81 11.24 50.03
C THR A 87 -15.08 10.34 49.04
N ARG A 88 -13.80 10.63 48.76
CA ARG A 88 -13.06 10.02 47.65
C ARG A 88 -12.22 8.82 48.06
N GLU A 89 -12.00 8.62 49.36
CA GLU A 89 -11.36 7.42 49.92
C GLU A 89 -12.24 6.16 49.72
N SER A 90 -13.57 6.33 49.67
CA SER A 90 -14.52 5.25 49.40
C SER A 90 -14.76 4.98 47.91
N TRP A 91 -14.28 5.83 46.99
CA TRP A 91 -14.55 5.69 45.55
C TRP A 91 -14.10 4.36 44.93
N PRO A 92 -12.91 3.82 45.28
CA PRO A 92 -12.48 2.51 44.79
C PRO A 92 -13.46 1.36 45.10
N LEU A 93 -14.32 1.53 46.11
CA LEU A 93 -15.31 0.54 46.51
C LEU A 93 -16.54 0.51 45.58
N PHE A 94 -16.75 1.53 44.75
CA PHE A 94 -17.88 1.59 43.83
C PHE A 94 -17.59 0.88 42.50
N SER A 95 -18.52 0.04 42.04
CA SER A 95 -18.43 -0.63 40.73
C SER A 95 -18.37 0.36 39.56
N THR A 96 -19.08 1.49 39.67
CA THR A 96 -19.08 2.58 38.69
C THR A 96 -17.71 3.24 38.53
N TYR A 97 -16.93 3.37 39.61
CA TYR A 97 -15.55 3.85 39.55
C TYR A 97 -14.64 2.85 38.82
N ASN A 98 -14.84 1.55 39.03
CA ASN A 98 -14.10 0.51 38.32
C ASN A 98 -14.43 0.50 36.82
N LEU A 99 -15.72 0.61 36.46
CA LEU A 99 -16.14 0.76 35.06
C LEU A 99 -15.49 1.98 34.39
N TRP A 100 -15.49 3.13 35.06
CA TRP A 100 -14.85 4.34 34.56
C TRP A 100 -13.35 4.15 34.27
N LYS A 101 -12.62 3.48 35.18
CA LYS A 101 -11.19 3.15 34.96
C LYS A 101 -10.99 2.26 33.73
N ILE A 102 -11.83 1.24 33.56
CA ILE A 102 -11.77 0.31 32.42
C ILE A 102 -11.95 1.09 31.11
N LEU A 103 -12.99 1.92 31.03
CA LEU A 103 -13.28 2.72 29.83
C LEU A 103 -12.13 3.66 29.45
N LEU A 104 -11.48 4.31 30.43
CA LEU A 104 -10.31 5.15 30.16
C LEU A 104 -9.11 4.33 29.69
N ASN A 105 -8.89 3.15 30.29
CA ASN A 105 -7.80 2.28 29.87
C ASN A 105 -8.02 1.73 28.46
N GLU A 106 -9.25 1.35 28.11
CA GLU A 106 -9.63 0.92 26.77
C GLU A 106 -9.43 2.06 25.75
N THR A 107 -9.90 3.26 26.05
CA THR A 107 -9.71 4.45 25.20
C THR A 107 -8.22 4.73 24.96
N LYS A 108 -7.39 4.64 26.00
CA LYS A 108 -5.93 4.80 25.90
C LYS A 108 -5.29 3.69 25.06
N THR A 109 -5.75 2.46 25.21
CA THR A 109 -5.25 1.31 24.46
C THR A 109 -5.61 1.43 22.98
N GLU A 110 -6.86 1.81 22.68
CA GLU A 110 -7.32 2.04 21.31
C GLU A 110 -6.52 3.14 20.62
N SER A 111 -6.25 4.26 21.32
CA SER A 111 -5.37 5.33 20.81
C SER A 111 -3.99 4.79 20.40
N LYS A 112 -3.36 3.96 21.24
CA LYS A 112 -2.06 3.35 20.91
C LYS A 112 -2.15 2.41 19.71
N ASN A 113 -3.18 1.58 19.64
CA ASN A 113 -3.40 0.67 18.53
C ASN A 113 -3.53 1.45 17.21
N ARG A 114 -4.23 2.59 17.23
CA ARG A 114 -4.37 3.45 16.05
C ARG A 114 -3.06 4.08 15.60
N PHE A 115 -2.20 4.50 16.53
CA PHE A 115 -0.84 4.93 16.18
C PHE A 115 -0.02 3.81 15.53
N VAL A 116 -0.10 2.58 16.05
CA VAL A 116 0.59 1.43 15.46
C VAL A 116 0.06 1.15 14.04
N CYS A 117 -1.26 1.15 13.84
CA CYS A 117 -1.83 0.99 12.50
C CYS A 117 -1.38 2.09 11.53
N ALA A 118 -1.38 3.35 11.97
CA ALA A 118 -0.91 4.46 11.16
C ALA A 118 0.56 4.30 10.75
N ASP A 119 1.43 3.91 11.69
CA ASP A 119 2.84 3.64 11.44
C ASP A 119 3.03 2.49 10.42
N LEU A 120 2.31 1.38 10.59
CA LEU A 120 2.31 0.26 9.63
C LEU A 120 1.91 0.72 8.22
N TYR A 121 0.89 1.56 8.10
CA TYR A 121 0.44 2.06 6.80
C TYR A 121 1.46 3.01 6.16
N ALA A 122 1.98 3.98 6.91
CA ALA A 122 2.88 5.00 6.39
C ALA A 122 4.31 4.50 6.14
N ASN A 123 4.85 3.68 7.05
CA ASN A 123 6.27 3.33 7.07
C ASN A 123 6.57 1.91 6.55
N HIS A 124 5.55 1.07 6.41
CA HIS A 124 5.74 -0.30 5.90
C HIS A 124 4.97 -0.57 4.61
N LEU A 125 3.64 -0.35 4.59
CA LEU A 125 2.82 -0.69 3.42
C LEU A 125 3.05 0.27 2.24
N ALA A 126 2.94 1.58 2.46
CA ALA A 126 3.11 2.56 1.38
C ALA A 126 4.51 2.51 0.72
N PRO A 127 5.63 2.37 1.46
CA PRO A 127 6.95 2.22 0.86
C PRO A 127 7.10 0.89 0.11
N LYS A 128 6.54 -0.20 0.62
CA LYS A 128 6.58 -1.51 -0.06
C LYS A 128 5.90 -1.45 -1.43
N LEU A 129 4.75 -0.77 -1.53
CA LEU A 129 4.06 -0.55 -2.80
C LEU A 129 4.88 0.32 -3.76
N SER A 130 5.54 1.37 -3.26
CA SER A 130 6.49 2.19 -4.04
C SER A 130 7.58 1.33 -4.68
N ASN A 131 8.25 0.53 -3.85
CA ASN A 131 9.37 -0.31 -4.29
C ASN A 131 8.90 -1.34 -5.32
N GLN A 132 7.68 -1.86 -5.17
CA GLN A 132 7.11 -2.79 -6.13
C GLN A 132 6.87 -2.12 -7.49
N VAL A 133 6.40 -0.87 -7.52
CA VAL A 133 6.24 -0.09 -8.77
C VAL A 133 7.61 0.14 -9.42
N GLU A 134 8.61 0.57 -8.66
CA GLU A 134 9.97 0.79 -9.16
C GLU A 134 10.58 -0.49 -9.75
N GLU A 135 10.42 -1.63 -9.08
CA GLU A 135 10.90 -2.92 -9.57
C GLU A 135 10.19 -3.37 -10.85
N MET A 136 8.87 -3.20 -10.93
CA MET A 136 8.09 -3.49 -12.14
C MET A 136 8.57 -2.64 -13.32
N GLN A 137 8.72 -1.33 -13.12
CA GLN A 137 9.24 -0.43 -14.16
C GLN A 137 10.67 -0.80 -14.58
N ARG A 138 11.53 -1.21 -13.63
CA ARG A 138 12.90 -1.65 -13.92
C ARG A 138 12.92 -2.91 -14.80
N ILE A 139 12.08 -3.89 -14.49
CA ILE A 139 11.98 -5.14 -15.27
C ILE A 139 11.48 -4.83 -16.68
N THR A 140 10.42 -4.03 -16.81
CA THR A 140 9.86 -3.65 -18.13
C THR A 140 10.89 -2.97 -19.01
N LYS A 141 11.68 -2.02 -18.47
CA LYS A 141 12.78 -1.39 -19.22
C LYS A 141 13.80 -2.42 -19.73
N ARG A 142 14.24 -3.36 -18.88
CA ARG A 142 15.20 -4.40 -19.29
C ARG A 142 14.65 -5.30 -20.39
N VAL A 143 13.38 -5.70 -20.28
CA VAL A 143 12.74 -6.54 -21.30
C VAL A 143 12.67 -5.76 -22.61
N GLY A 144 12.24 -4.49 -22.59
CA GLY A 144 12.23 -3.63 -23.78
C GLY A 144 13.59 -3.56 -24.48
N PHE A 145 14.68 -3.37 -23.72
CA PHE A 145 16.05 -3.35 -24.28
C PHE A 145 16.51 -4.69 -24.88
N CYS A 146 15.93 -5.82 -24.49
CA CYS A 146 16.31 -7.14 -25.03
C CYS A 146 15.69 -7.42 -26.41
N PHE A 147 14.62 -6.68 -26.76
CA PHE A 147 13.86 -6.86 -28.00
C PHE A 147 14.09 -5.74 -29.03
N GLN A 148 14.91 -4.75 -28.72
CA GLN A 148 15.43 -3.72 -29.64
C GLN A 148 16.81 -4.13 -30.18
#